data_AF-A0AAP2D3P9-F1
#
_entry.id   AF-A0AAP2D3P9-F1
#
_cell.length_a   1.000
_cell.length_b   1.000
_cell.length_c   1.000
_cell.angle_alpha   90.00
_cell.angle_beta   90.00
_cell.angle_gamma   90.00
#
_symmetry.space_group_name_H-M   'P 1'
#
loop_
_entity.id
_entity.type
_entity.pdbx_description
1 polymer ?
#
loop_
_entity_poly.entity_id
_entity_poly.type
_entity_poly.pdbx_seq_one_letter_code
_entity_poly.pdbx_strand_id
1 'polypeptide(L)'
;MTVNDTLNLKEDIHKENIHKEKALVQYLLWLGDVLEQPVEPDDNFLDAGGHSMIAISLNEKVKKEFGLTLSIERLYNTTLRNVFFSAK
;
A
#
# COMPACT_ATOMS: atom_id res chain seq x y z
N MET A 1 0.23 18.65 -33.50
CA MET A 1 -0.24 17.63 -32.53
C MET A 1 1.01 16.93 -32.04
N THR A 2 1.50 17.34 -30.88
CA THR A 2 2.92 17.21 -30.52
C THR A 2 3.18 15.87 -29.82
N VAL A 3 4.31 15.25 -30.13
CA VAL A 3 4.81 13.98 -29.56
C VAL A 3 5.13 14.03 -28.04
N ASN A 4 4.82 15.13 -27.35
CA ASN A 4 5.18 15.37 -25.96
C ASN A 4 4.15 14.82 -24.96
N ASP A 5 2.89 14.64 -25.38
CA ASP A 5 1.80 14.19 -24.52
C ASP A 5 1.95 12.72 -24.08
N THR A 6 2.58 11.87 -24.89
CA THR A 6 2.79 10.44 -24.58
C THR A 6 3.98 10.17 -23.67
N LEU A 7 4.98 11.07 -23.62
CA LEU A 7 6.15 10.94 -22.77
C LEU A 7 5.81 11.28 -21.31
N ASN A 8 5.07 12.37 -21.11
CA ASN A 8 4.62 12.83 -19.80
C ASN A 8 3.68 11.80 -19.12
N LEU A 9 2.80 11.16 -19.90
CA LEU A 9 1.86 10.15 -19.38
C LEU A 9 2.56 8.90 -18.84
N LYS A 10 3.67 8.47 -19.45
CA LYS A 10 4.44 7.30 -18.99
C LYS A 10 5.28 7.61 -17.76
N GLU A 11 5.81 8.83 -17.65
CA GLU A 11 6.56 9.27 -16.47
C GLU A 11 5.66 9.42 -15.23
N ASP A 12 4.43 9.89 -15.40
CA ASP A 12 3.48 10.08 -14.29
C ASP A 12 3.01 8.73 -13.73
N ILE A 13 2.68 7.77 -14.60
CA ILE A 13 2.32 6.39 -14.20
C ILE A 13 3.49 5.70 -13.50
N HIS A 14 4.72 5.90 -13.97
CA HIS A 14 5.89 5.27 -13.35
C HIS A 14 6.15 5.83 -11.93
N LYS A 15 6.00 7.14 -11.75
CA LYS A 15 6.14 7.80 -10.43
C LYS A 15 5.06 7.34 -9.45
N GLU A 16 3.81 7.18 -9.90
CA GLU A 16 2.71 6.68 -9.06
C GLU A 16 2.98 5.24 -8.56
N ASN A 17 3.44 4.36 -9.45
CA ASN A 17 3.75 2.97 -9.07
C ASN A 17 4.91 2.90 -8.07
N ILE A 18 5.97 3.69 -8.26
CA ILE A 18 7.07 3.78 -7.30
C ILE A 18 6.57 4.29 -5.93
N HIS A 19 5.65 5.25 -5.92
CA HIS A 19 5.08 5.80 -4.69
C HIS A 19 4.26 4.75 -3.93
N LYS A 20 3.39 4.02 -4.63
CA LYS A 20 2.59 2.91 -4.05
C LYS A 20 3.48 1.77 -3.55
N GLU A 21 4.52 1.42 -4.29
CA GLU A 21 5.46 0.36 -3.90
C GLU A 21 6.28 0.75 -2.66
N LYS A 22 6.74 2.00 -2.57
CA LYS A 22 7.38 2.52 -1.35
C LYS A 22 6.44 2.47 -0.15
N ALA A 23 5.19 2.86 -0.34
CA ALA A 23 4.18 2.82 0.71
C ALA A 23 3.92 1.39 1.19
N LEU A 24 3.85 0.42 0.26
CA LEU A 24 3.71 -1.00 0.57
C LEU A 24 4.89 -1.52 1.40
N VAL A 25 6.13 -1.29 0.94
CA VAL A 25 7.33 -1.74 1.67
C VAL A 25 7.36 -1.13 3.07
N GLN A 26 7.07 0.15 3.20
CA GLN A 26 7.06 0.82 4.50
C GLN A 26 5.96 0.29 5.43
N TYR A 27 4.79 -0.03 4.88
CA TYR A 27 3.68 -0.63 5.62
C TYR A 27 4.03 -2.03 6.12
N LEU A 28 4.65 -2.86 5.29
CA LEU A 28 5.12 -4.20 5.67
C LEU A 28 6.09 -4.15 6.85
N LEU A 29 7.03 -3.19 6.83
CA LEU A 29 7.96 -2.98 7.95
C LEU A 29 7.24 -2.60 9.25
N TRP A 30 6.27 -1.69 9.19
CA TRP A 30 5.50 -1.32 10.39
C TRP A 30 4.61 -2.45 10.89
N LEU A 31 3.98 -3.18 9.98
CA LEU A 31 3.13 -4.31 10.33
C LEU A 31 3.97 -5.42 10.99
N GLY A 32 5.13 -5.73 10.41
CA GLY A 32 6.03 -6.73 10.98
C GLY A 32 6.63 -6.35 12.33
N ASP A 33 6.89 -5.05 12.56
CA ASP A 33 7.31 -4.52 13.86
C ASP A 33 6.21 -4.70 14.92
N VAL A 34 4.95 -4.39 14.57
CA VAL A 34 3.80 -4.53 15.47
C VAL A 34 3.46 -6.00 15.76
N LEU A 35 3.67 -6.88 14.79
CA LEU A 35 3.36 -8.31 14.89
C LEU A 35 4.56 -9.16 15.34
N GLU A 36 5.71 -8.53 15.56
CA GLU A 36 6.98 -9.18 15.93
C GLU A 36 7.38 -10.33 14.97
N GLN A 37 7.03 -10.21 13.69
CA GLN A 37 7.30 -11.23 12.66
C GLN A 37 7.42 -10.60 11.26
N PRO A 38 8.16 -11.21 10.32
CA PRO A 38 8.19 -10.72 8.94
C PRO A 38 6.84 -10.91 8.26
N VAL A 39 6.46 -9.96 7.39
CA VAL A 39 5.24 -10.03 6.57
C VAL A 39 5.60 -9.81 5.11
N GLU A 40 5.06 -10.65 4.23
CA GLU A 40 5.30 -10.60 2.80
C GLU A 40 4.21 -9.81 2.07
N PRO A 41 4.50 -9.23 0.90
CA PRO A 41 3.50 -8.48 0.12
C PRO A 41 2.35 -9.35 -0.39
N ASP A 42 2.54 -10.66 -0.52
CA ASP A 42 1.51 -11.60 -0.95
C ASP A 42 0.65 -12.11 0.21
N ASP A 43 1.03 -11.81 1.46
CA ASP A 43 0.24 -12.20 2.62
C ASP A 43 -1.08 -11.45 2.68
N ASN A 44 -2.07 -12.13 3.25
CA ASN A 44 -3.30 -11.48 3.69
C ASN A 44 -3.06 -10.85 5.06
N PHE A 45 -3.60 -9.64 5.26
CA PHE A 45 -3.43 -8.91 6.51
C PHE A 45 -3.90 -9.68 7.75
N LEU A 46 -5.01 -10.42 7.65
CA LEU A 46 -5.55 -11.21 8.76
C LEU A 46 -4.70 -12.46 9.02
N ASP A 47 -4.21 -13.10 7.96
CA ASP A 47 -3.38 -14.30 8.06
C ASP A 47 -2.03 -14.01 8.73
N ALA A 48 -1.44 -12.85 8.41
CA ALA A 48 -0.24 -12.34 9.09
C ALA A 48 -0.46 -12.07 10.60
N GLY A 49 -1.71 -11.99 11.08
CA GLY A 49 -2.07 -11.67 12.46
C GLY A 49 -2.55 -10.22 12.68
N GLY A 50 -2.78 -9.47 11.60
CA GLY A 50 -3.35 -8.14 11.65
C GLY A 50 -4.82 -8.15 12.11
N HIS A 51 -5.22 -7.13 12.86
CA HIS A 51 -6.61 -6.94 13.30
C HIS A 51 -7.04 -5.47 13.18
N SER A 52 -8.33 -5.19 13.42
CA SER A 52 -8.96 -3.87 13.14
C SER A 52 -8.24 -2.68 13.77
N MET A 53 -7.68 -2.83 14.97
CA MET A 53 -6.98 -1.74 15.63
C MET A 53 -5.66 -1.40 14.90
N ILE A 54 -4.89 -2.41 14.53
CA ILE A 54 -3.67 -2.26 13.73
C ILE A 54 -4.03 -1.68 12.35
N ALA A 55 -5.09 -2.18 11.72
CA ALA A 55 -5.54 -1.71 10.41
C ALA A 55 -5.87 -0.21 10.44
N ILE A 56 -6.64 0.25 11.43
CA ILE A 56 -7.01 1.66 11.60
C ILE A 56 -5.76 2.52 11.84
N SER A 57 -4.88 2.11 12.77
CA SER A 57 -3.67 2.86 13.12
C SER A 57 -2.69 2.96 11.95
N LEU A 58 -2.43 1.86 11.24
CA LEU A 58 -1.53 1.86 10.09
C LEU A 58 -2.15 2.57 8.88
N ASN A 59 -3.47 2.51 8.67
CA ASN A 59 -4.14 3.28 7.62
C ASN A 59 -3.94 4.77 7.79
N GLU A 60 -4.16 5.28 9.00
CA GLU A 60 -3.96 6.70 9.30
C GLU A 60 -2.50 7.10 9.10
N LYS A 61 -1.56 6.21 9.46
CA LYS A 61 -0.12 6.43 9.26
C LYS A 61 0.24 6.48 7.77
N VAL A 62 -0.24 5.52 6.96
CA VAL A 62 -0.02 5.49 5.50
C VAL A 62 -0.64 6.71 4.83
N LYS A 63 -1.85 7.10 5.24
CA LYS A 63 -2.53 8.28 4.72
C LYS A 63 -1.75 9.57 5.02
N LYS A 64 -1.15 9.67 6.21
CA LYS A 64 -0.35 10.84 6.61
C LYS A 64 0.99 10.91 5.87
N GLU A 65 1.69 9.79 5.69
CA GLU A 65 3.02 9.78 5.06
C GLU A 65 2.98 9.71 3.54
N PHE A 66 2.03 8.96 2.98
CA PHE A 66 1.95 8.68 1.55
C PHE A 66 0.71 9.27 0.88
N GLY A 67 -0.25 9.82 1.63
CA GLY A 67 -1.50 10.33 1.06
C GLY A 67 -2.46 9.25 0.54
N LEU A 68 -2.14 7.97 0.73
CA LEU A 68 -2.94 6.85 0.22
C LEU A 68 -4.03 6.48 1.22
N THR A 69 -5.23 6.18 0.71
CA THR A 69 -6.33 5.68 1.55
C THR A 69 -6.60 4.22 1.21
N LEU A 70 -6.25 3.30 2.12
CA LEU A 70 -6.51 1.87 1.92
C LEU A 70 -7.92 1.49 2.39
N SER A 71 -8.61 0.66 1.62
CA SER A 71 -9.91 0.11 2.02
C SER A 71 -9.74 -1.06 2.98
N ILE A 72 -10.29 -0.96 4.19
CA ILE A 72 -10.26 -2.04 5.20
C ILE A 72 -10.89 -3.33 4.64
N GLU A 73 -11.98 -3.21 3.87
CA GLU A 73 -12.59 -4.36 3.21
C GLU A 73 -11.60 -5.10 2.30
N ARG A 74 -10.83 -4.39 1.46
CA ARG A 74 -9.81 -5.02 0.60
C ARG A 74 -8.65 -5.56 1.41
N LEU A 75 -8.27 -4.88 2.48
CA LEU A 75 -7.21 -5.31 3.39
C LEU A 75 -7.47 -6.71 3.93
N TYR A 76 -8.74 -7.02 4.21
CA TYR A 76 -9.15 -8.33 4.73
C TYR A 76 -9.41 -9.38 3.66
N ASN A 77 -9.84 -8.97 2.46
CA ASN A 77 -10.25 -9.89 1.40
C ASN A 77 -9.17 -10.16 0.34
N THR A 78 -8.04 -9.46 0.36
CA THR A 78 -7.00 -9.56 -0.68
C THR A 78 -5.60 -9.48 -0.09
N THR A 79 -4.57 -9.66 -0.93
CA THR A 79 -3.17 -9.54 -0.52
C THR A 79 -2.78 -8.07 -0.28
N LEU A 80 -1.82 -7.85 0.62
CA LEU A 80 -1.31 -6.52 0.93
C LEU A 80 -0.87 -5.77 -0.33
N ARG A 81 -0.18 -6.45 -1.27
CA ARG A 81 0.15 -5.90 -2.58
C ARG A 81 -1.07 -5.32 -3.29
N ASN A 82 -2.12 -6.12 -3.45
CA ASN A 82 -3.29 -5.73 -4.23
C ASN A 82 -4.03 -4.52 -3.62
N VAL A 83 -4.02 -4.40 -2.29
CA VAL A 83 -4.59 -3.27 -1.57
C VAL A 83 -3.92 -1.96 -1.96
N PHE A 84 -2.58 -1.92 -2.01
CA PHE A 84 -1.81 -0.73 -2.34
C PHE A 84 -1.92 -0.34 -3.81
N PHE A 85 -1.91 -1.32 -4.72
CA PHE A 85 -2.09 -1.02 -6.15
C PHE A 85 -3.52 -0.58 -6.49
N SER A 86 -4.50 -0.98 -5.67
CA SER A 86 -5.90 -0.53 -5.78
C SER A 86 -6.23 0.74 -4.99
N ALA A 87 -5.27 1.28 -4.21
CA ALA A 87 -5.48 2.46 -3.40
C ALA A 87 -5.63 3.71 -4.28
N LYS A 88 -6.55 4.59 -3.84
CA LYS A 88 -6.76 5.93 -4.42
C LYS A 88 -5.89 6.96 -3.71
#